data_AF-A0A813EUG6-F1
#
_entry.id   AF-A0A813EUG6-F1
#
_cell.length_a   1.000
_cell.length_b   1.000
_cell.length_c   1.000
_cell.angle_alpha   90.00
_cell.angle_beta   90.00
_cell.angle_gamma   90.00
#
_symmetry.space_group_name_H-M   'P 1'
#
loop_
_entity.id
_entity.type
_entity.pdbx_description
1 polymer ?
#
loop_
_entity_poly.entity_id
_entity_poly.type
_entity_poly.pdbx_seq_one_letter_code
_entity_poly.pdbx_strand_id
1 'polypeptide(L)'
;MLVLWSPEHFTRLWCCFELAVFLEKCTNTGLKSLLQNSYAEMKRACVGAMLDLRRNSSPTEINNEETVPARIAVATSVHRTRNETHDKKLVIIPVQMGVFCMAFHVMSYVVCVLSRVMECLNRDLVEPFWALAILVGCLPISRFCRRYSQDRLELNKQIAQFTVSRADCFLPEDREFIKTATACLYSETLNEIDGIAAFEHVLRSRVQQNVDKILGSRLHVPWRLTMAVMFVLTLRGLDKVAETFLIPSHSADPGALSGIQARQAATSFTL
;
A
#
# COMPACT_ATOMS: atom_id res chain seq x y z
N MET A 1 4.31 6.18 -5.08
CA MET A 1 3.47 6.55 -3.93
C MET A 1 2.83 5.29 -3.40
N LEU A 2 2.86 5.09 -2.09
CA LEU A 2 2.15 3.99 -1.45
C LEU A 2 0.78 4.53 -1.00
N VAL A 3 -0.30 3.87 -1.42
CA VAL A 3 -1.67 4.20 -1.01
C VAL A 3 -2.22 3.01 -0.25
N LEU A 4 -2.53 3.23 1.03
CA LEU A 4 -3.28 2.27 1.83
C LEU A 4 -4.76 2.47 1.53
N TRP A 5 -5.39 1.49 0.91
CA TRP A 5 -6.77 1.58 0.46
C TRP A 5 -7.72 0.88 1.42
N SER A 6 -8.84 1.55 1.70
CA SER A 6 -10.04 0.98 2.32
C SER A 6 -11.28 1.37 1.49
N PRO A 7 -12.41 0.66 1.61
CA PRO A 7 -13.64 1.02 0.91
C PRO A 7 -14.11 2.47 1.13
N GLU A 8 -13.77 3.07 2.27
CA GLU A 8 -14.09 4.45 2.60
C GLU A 8 -13.14 5.45 1.92
N HIS A 9 -11.98 5.01 1.42
CA HIS A 9 -10.94 5.89 0.91
C HIS A 9 -11.37 6.64 -0.36
N PHE A 10 -11.99 5.97 -1.35
CA PHE A 10 -12.43 6.60 -2.60
C PHE A 10 -13.78 7.33 -2.50
N THR A 11 -14.44 7.27 -1.33
CA THR A 11 -15.59 8.15 -1.07
C THR A 11 -15.15 9.59 -0.85
N ARG A 12 -13.87 9.81 -0.48
CA ARG A 12 -13.33 11.12 -0.14
C ARG A 12 -12.70 11.80 -1.36
N LEU A 13 -13.14 13.03 -1.63
CA LEU A 13 -12.68 13.85 -2.75
C LEU A 13 -11.17 14.13 -2.66
N TRP A 14 -10.67 14.42 -1.46
CA TRP A 14 -9.26 14.71 -1.22
C TRP A 14 -8.34 13.55 -1.63
N CYS A 15 -8.70 12.31 -1.32
CA CYS A 15 -7.92 11.13 -1.66
C CYS A 15 -7.82 10.94 -3.18
N CYS A 16 -8.92 11.19 -3.91
CA CYS A 16 -8.94 11.10 -5.36
C CYS A 16 -8.12 12.22 -6.01
N PHE A 17 -8.19 13.42 -5.44
CA PHE A 17 -7.38 14.57 -5.86
C PHE A 17 -5.87 14.30 -5.69
N GLU A 18 -5.43 13.84 -4.52
CA GLU A 18 -4.03 13.51 -4.26
C GLU A 18 -3.49 12.47 -5.25
N LEU A 19 -4.29 11.44 -5.55
CA LEU A 19 -3.93 10.39 -6.48
C LEU A 19 -3.73 10.94 -7.90
N ALA A 20 -4.64 11.81 -8.34
CA ALA A 20 -4.58 12.40 -9.67
C ALA A 20 -3.40 13.36 -9.81
N VAL A 21 -3.18 14.23 -8.82
CA VAL A 21 -2.00 15.11 -8.76
C VAL A 21 -0.71 14.31 -8.78
N PHE A 22 -0.66 13.18 -8.06
CA PHE A 22 0.50 12.29 -8.10
C PHE A 22 0.71 11.70 -9.49
N LEU A 23 -0.34 11.20 -10.13
CA LEU A 23 -0.26 10.64 -11.48
C LEU A 23 0.18 11.68 -12.51
N GLU A 24 -0.36 12.89 -12.44
CA GLU A 24 -0.02 13.98 -13.34
C GLU A 24 1.45 14.41 -13.18
N LYS A 25 1.93 14.45 -11.94
CA LYS A 25 3.35 14.71 -11.63
C LYS A 25 4.29 13.59 -12.11
N CYS A 26 3.78 12.36 -12.26
CA CYS A 26 4.56 11.25 -12.79
C CYS A 26 4.62 11.29 -14.33
N THR A 27 3.58 11.79 -14.99
CA THR A 27 3.54 11.90 -16.46
C THR A 27 4.25 13.15 -16.98
N ASN A 28 4.20 14.26 -16.24
CA ASN A 28 4.79 15.52 -16.66
C ASN A 28 6.04 15.89 -15.83
N THR A 29 7.22 15.54 -16.34
CA THR A 29 8.51 15.97 -15.76
C THR A 29 8.71 17.49 -15.78
N GLY A 30 8.03 18.22 -16.68
CA GLY A 30 8.07 19.68 -16.78
C GLY A 30 7.07 20.43 -15.88
N LEU A 31 5.98 19.78 -15.45
CA LEU A 31 4.93 20.42 -14.63
C LEU A 31 5.38 20.62 -13.18
N LYS A 32 6.55 20.13 -12.78
CA LYS A 32 7.07 20.25 -11.42
C LYS A 32 7.31 21.72 -11.01
N SER A 33 7.84 22.54 -11.92
CA SER A 33 8.05 23.98 -11.68
C SER A 33 6.73 24.74 -11.72
N LEU A 34 5.83 24.40 -12.65
CA LEU A 34 4.50 25.00 -12.74
C LEU A 34 3.64 24.65 -11.53
N LEU A 35 3.62 23.41 -11.06
CA LEU A 35 2.93 23.01 -9.84
C LEU A 35 3.58 23.59 -8.59
N GLN A 36 4.91 23.72 -8.50
CA GLN A 36 5.51 24.40 -7.34
C GLN A 36 5.17 25.89 -7.32
N ASN A 37 5.16 26.54 -8.49
CA ASN A 37 4.80 27.94 -8.60
C ASN A 37 3.30 28.14 -8.41
N SER A 38 2.43 27.36 -9.06
CA SER A 38 0.98 27.37 -8.88
C SER A 38 0.57 26.92 -7.49
N TYR A 39 1.23 25.95 -6.86
CA TYR A 39 0.93 25.60 -5.47
C TYR A 39 1.39 26.71 -4.52
N ALA A 40 2.54 27.34 -4.77
CA ALA A 40 2.98 28.49 -3.99
C ALA A 40 2.08 29.73 -4.20
N GLU A 41 1.56 29.95 -5.41
CA GLU A 41 0.64 31.03 -5.77
C GLU A 41 -0.76 30.75 -5.26
N MET A 42 -1.27 29.53 -5.43
CA MET A 42 -2.56 29.09 -4.89
C MET A 42 -2.55 29.09 -3.37
N LYS A 43 -1.45 28.66 -2.74
CA LYS A 43 -1.25 28.80 -1.29
C LYS A 43 -1.19 30.28 -0.89
N ARG A 44 -0.50 31.13 -1.64
CA ARG A 44 -0.48 32.59 -1.40
C ARG A 44 -1.88 33.21 -1.56
N ALA A 45 -2.64 32.82 -2.59
CA ALA A 45 -3.97 33.31 -2.87
C ALA A 45 -4.98 32.83 -1.83
N CYS A 46 -4.93 31.56 -1.40
CA CYS A 46 -5.75 31.04 -0.30
C CYS A 46 -5.42 31.71 1.02
N VAL A 47 -4.13 31.85 1.35
CA VAL A 47 -3.71 32.57 2.56
C VAL A 47 -4.15 34.03 2.50
N GLY A 48 -4.06 34.69 1.34
CA GLY A 48 -4.57 36.03 1.11
C GLY A 48 -6.08 36.13 1.35
N ALA A 49 -6.87 35.30 0.68
CA ALA A 49 -8.32 35.26 0.82
C ALA A 49 -8.76 34.96 2.27
N MET A 50 -8.07 34.05 2.96
CA MET A 50 -8.32 33.77 4.38
C MET A 50 -8.00 34.97 5.29
N LEU A 51 -6.90 35.69 5.01
CA LEU A 51 -6.54 36.90 5.75
C LEU A 51 -7.53 38.04 5.50
N ASP A 52 -8.05 38.16 4.28
CA ASP A 52 -9.06 39.16 3.93
C ASP A 52 -10.42 38.85 4.60
N LEU A 53 -10.84 37.58 4.62
CA LEU A 53 -12.03 37.16 5.38
C LEU A 53 -11.86 37.39 6.89
N ARG A 54 -10.64 37.20 7.43
CA ARG A 54 -10.33 37.48 8.83
C ARG A 54 -10.29 38.98 9.14
N ARG A 55 -9.82 39.81 8.21
CA ARG A 55 -9.82 41.27 8.34
C ARG A 55 -11.24 41.82 8.29
N ASN A 56 -12.10 41.27 7.44
CA ASN A 56 -13.49 41.70 7.27
C ASN A 56 -14.46 41.17 8.35
N SER A 57 -14.02 40.22 9.19
CA SER A 57 -14.81 39.72 10.34
C SER A 57 -14.50 40.44 11.65
N SER A 58 -13.56 41.39 11.67
CA SER A 58 -13.38 42.34 12.77
C SER A 58 -14.31 43.55 12.56
N PRO A 59 -15.28 43.80 13.45
CA PRO A 59 -16.18 44.94 13.30
C PRO A 59 -15.47 46.21 13.77
N THR A 60 -14.77 46.92 12.87
CA THR A 60 -14.41 48.33 13.13
C THR A 60 -14.04 49.09 11.85
N GLU A 61 -14.87 50.10 11.59
CA GLU A 61 -14.63 51.37 10.88
C GLU A 61 -14.02 51.37 9.47
N ILE A 62 -14.92 51.73 8.56
CA ILE A 62 -14.74 52.19 7.19
C ILE A 62 -13.84 53.43 7.17
N ASN A 63 -12.76 53.39 6.37
CA ASN A 63 -12.22 54.55 5.64
C ASN A 63 -11.35 54.06 4.47
N ASN A 64 -11.30 54.90 3.43
CA ASN A 64 -11.15 54.60 2.01
C ASN A 64 -9.72 54.36 1.48
N GLU A 65 -9.68 53.92 0.21
CA GLU A 65 -8.62 54.03 -0.81
C GLU A 65 -7.39 53.12 -0.67
N GLU A 66 -7.11 52.25 -1.67
CA GLU A 66 -6.34 52.60 -2.89
C GLU A 66 -5.67 51.37 -3.57
N THR A 67 -5.64 51.40 -4.91
CA THR A 67 -4.67 50.80 -5.86
C THR A 67 -4.41 49.29 -5.94
N VAL A 68 -4.70 48.73 -7.13
CA VAL A 68 -4.33 47.38 -7.61
C VAL A 68 -3.16 47.48 -8.60
N PRO A 69 -2.00 46.80 -8.39
CA PRO A 69 -0.94 46.76 -9.40
C PRO A 69 -0.91 45.47 -10.22
N ALA A 70 -0.84 45.70 -11.53
CA ALA A 70 -0.03 45.06 -12.58
C ALA A 70 0.19 43.53 -12.59
N ARG A 71 -0.31 42.93 -13.68
CA ARG A 71 -0.02 41.59 -14.21
C ARG A 71 1.48 41.36 -14.40
N ILE A 72 2.02 40.32 -13.78
CA ILE A 72 3.35 39.78 -14.03
C ILE A 72 3.24 38.75 -15.16
N ALA A 73 3.78 39.08 -16.34
CA ALA A 73 3.99 38.12 -17.41
C ALA A 73 5.33 37.40 -17.19
N VAL A 74 5.27 36.16 -16.70
CA VAL A 74 6.45 35.29 -16.55
C VAL A 74 6.60 34.47 -17.83
N ALA A 75 7.51 34.89 -18.70
CA ALA A 75 8.01 34.08 -19.80
C ALA A 75 9.11 33.14 -19.26
N THR A 76 8.80 31.85 -19.12
CA THR A 76 9.80 30.81 -18.85
C THR A 76 10.05 29.96 -20.08
N SER A 77 11.20 30.17 -20.73
CA SER A 77 11.77 29.22 -21.68
C SER A 77 12.38 28.05 -20.90
N VAL A 78 11.83 26.85 -21.09
CA VAL A 78 12.27 25.65 -20.39
C VAL A 78 13.22 24.86 -21.29
N HIS A 79 14.50 24.89 -20.94
CA HIS A 79 15.52 24.05 -21.56
C HIS A 79 15.31 22.59 -21.12
N ARG A 80 14.99 21.72 -22.09
CA ARG A 80 14.60 20.31 -21.88
C ARG A 80 15.83 19.42 -21.81
N THR A 81 16.39 19.22 -20.61
CA THR A 81 17.42 18.20 -20.38
C THR A 81 16.76 16.82 -20.19
N ARG A 82 17.26 15.83 -20.94
CA ARG A 82 16.76 14.46 -21.00
C ARG A 82 17.23 13.69 -19.76
N ASN A 83 16.50 13.83 -18.64
CA ASN A 83 16.75 13.04 -17.43
C ASN A 83 16.02 11.70 -17.51
N GLU A 84 16.74 10.63 -17.18
CA GLU A 84 16.23 9.27 -17.01
C GLU A 84 15.06 9.28 -16.03
N THR A 85 13.87 9.01 -16.55
CA THR A 85 12.64 8.99 -15.78
C THR A 85 12.59 7.71 -14.98
N HIS A 86 12.98 7.77 -13.71
CA HIS A 86 12.56 6.76 -12.74
C HIS A 86 11.02 6.76 -12.71
N ASP A 87 10.42 5.74 -13.32
CA ASP A 87 9.00 5.46 -13.29
C ASP A 87 8.55 5.35 -11.83
N LYS A 88 7.98 6.43 -11.30
CA LYS A 88 7.44 6.46 -9.95
C LYS A 88 6.19 5.60 -9.94
N LYS A 89 6.32 4.36 -9.46
CA LYS A 89 5.21 3.42 -9.36
C LYS A 89 4.23 3.86 -8.27
N LEU A 90 2.96 3.91 -8.63
CA LEU A 90 1.85 3.89 -7.68
C LEU A 90 1.73 2.45 -7.16
N VAL A 91 1.63 2.27 -5.84
CA VAL A 91 1.45 0.97 -5.20
C VAL A 91 0.23 1.10 -4.31
N ILE A 92 -0.81 0.33 -4.59
CA ILE A 92 -2.06 0.32 -3.82
C ILE A 92 -2.09 -0.97 -3.00
N ILE A 93 -2.15 -0.83 -1.68
CA ILE A 93 -2.22 -1.97 -0.74
C ILE A 93 -3.52 -1.86 0.05
N PRO A 94 -4.40 -2.87 0.02
CA PRO A 94 -5.57 -2.88 0.89
C PRO A 94 -5.16 -2.92 2.36
N VAL A 95 -5.78 -2.10 3.21
CA VAL A 95 -5.51 -2.07 4.66
C VAL A 95 -5.71 -3.45 5.29
N GLN A 96 -6.70 -4.22 4.81
CA GLN A 96 -6.96 -5.57 5.28
C GLN A 96 -5.79 -6.54 5.03
N MET A 97 -4.94 -6.28 4.04
CA MET A 97 -3.74 -7.07 3.78
C MET A 97 -2.79 -7.03 4.98
N GLY A 98 -2.62 -5.86 5.61
CA GLY A 98 -1.77 -5.71 6.78
C GLY A 98 -2.28 -6.52 7.98
N VAL A 99 -3.59 -6.44 8.24
CA VAL A 99 -4.25 -7.21 9.31
C VAL A 99 -4.09 -8.70 9.08
N PHE A 100 -4.28 -9.15 7.83
CA PHE A 100 -4.10 -10.55 7.45
C PHE A 100 -2.65 -11.03 7.65
N CYS A 101 -1.66 -10.28 7.18
CA CYS A 101 -0.25 -10.63 7.37
C CYS A 101 0.10 -10.77 8.86
N MET A 102 -0.36 -9.83 9.71
CA MET A 102 -0.15 -9.91 11.15
C MET A 102 -0.82 -11.13 11.77
N ALA A 103 -2.10 -11.38 11.46
CA ALA A 103 -2.82 -12.56 11.96
C ALA A 103 -2.15 -13.86 11.52
N PHE A 104 -1.68 -13.91 10.27
CA PHE A 104 -0.97 -15.06 9.72
C PHE A 104 0.37 -15.30 10.44
N HIS A 105 1.14 -14.25 10.72
CA HIS A 105 2.38 -14.37 11.49
C HIS A 105 2.14 -14.88 12.92
N VAL A 106 1.11 -14.37 13.60
CA VAL A 106 0.72 -14.84 14.93
C VAL A 106 0.31 -16.32 14.89
N MET A 107 -0.55 -16.70 13.94
CA MET A 107 -0.96 -18.10 13.75
C MET A 107 0.24 -19.02 13.49
N SER A 108 1.15 -18.60 12.61
CA SER A 108 2.37 -19.36 12.30
C SER A 108 3.24 -19.56 13.54
N TYR A 109 3.41 -18.52 14.36
CA TYR A 109 4.14 -18.62 15.61
C TYR A 109 3.49 -19.61 16.58
N VAL A 110 2.16 -19.54 16.75
CA VAL A 110 1.40 -20.47 17.60
C VAL A 110 1.56 -21.92 17.14
N VAL A 111 1.43 -22.19 15.83
CA VAL A 111 1.61 -23.53 15.27
C VAL A 111 3.03 -24.05 15.52
N CYS A 112 4.06 -23.20 15.39
CA CYS A 112 5.43 -23.59 15.70
C CYS A 112 5.63 -23.96 17.18
N VAL A 113 5.08 -23.17 18.11
CA VAL A 113 5.17 -23.46 19.56
C VAL A 113 4.45 -24.76 19.89
N LEU A 114 3.21 -24.92 19.42
CA LEU A 114 2.43 -26.14 19.64
C LEU A 114 3.11 -27.37 19.03
N SER A 115 3.70 -27.26 17.84
CA SER A 115 4.45 -28.38 17.25
C SER A 115 5.62 -28.82 18.14
N ARG A 116 6.33 -27.89 18.79
CA ARG A 116 7.41 -28.24 19.73
C ARG A 116 6.87 -28.90 21.00
N VAL A 117 5.74 -28.44 21.51
CA VAL A 117 5.08 -29.09 22.65
C VAL A 117 4.63 -30.51 22.30
N MET A 118 4.02 -30.70 21.13
CA MET A 118 3.61 -32.03 20.66
C MET A 118 4.80 -32.97 20.48
N GLU A 119 5.92 -32.45 19.97
CA GLU A 119 7.18 -33.21 19.84
C GLU A 119 7.71 -33.70 21.20
N CYS A 120 7.55 -32.92 22.27
CA CYS A 120 7.89 -33.33 23.63
C CYS A 120 6.89 -34.32 24.24
N LEU A 121 5.60 -34.25 23.87
CA LEU A 121 4.56 -35.11 24.44
C LEU A 121 4.50 -36.48 23.74
N ASN A 122 4.41 -36.48 22.42
CA ASN A 122 4.38 -37.68 21.59
C ASN A 122 4.77 -37.32 20.15
N ARG A 123 5.93 -37.82 19.72
CA ARG A 123 6.49 -37.57 18.39
C ARG A 123 5.56 -37.99 17.26
N ASP A 124 4.79 -39.06 17.45
CA ASP A 124 3.88 -39.61 16.44
C ASP A 124 2.67 -38.69 16.17
N LEU A 125 2.38 -37.75 17.08
CA LEU A 125 1.29 -36.78 16.91
C LEU A 125 1.69 -35.53 16.14
N VAL A 126 2.98 -35.34 15.82
CA VAL A 126 3.47 -34.12 15.16
C VAL A 126 2.94 -34.01 13.73
N GLU A 127 3.00 -35.10 12.95
CA GLU A 127 2.51 -35.11 11.56
C GLU A 127 1.01 -34.83 11.44
N PRO A 128 0.10 -35.54 12.16
CA PRO A 128 -1.33 -35.26 12.08
C PRO A 128 -1.66 -33.84 12.59
N PHE A 129 -0.90 -33.33 13.57
CA PHE A 129 -1.03 -31.94 14.01
C PHE A 129 -0.72 -30.94 12.90
N TRP A 130 0.37 -31.13 12.14
CA TRP A 130 0.69 -30.26 11.00
C TRP A 130 -0.36 -30.33 9.90
N ALA A 131 -0.86 -31.52 9.57
CA ALA A 131 -1.94 -31.68 8.60
C ALA A 131 -3.20 -30.91 9.03
N LEU A 132 -3.59 -31.02 10.30
CA LEU A 132 -4.70 -30.29 10.87
C LEU A 132 -4.46 -28.76 10.87
N ALA A 133 -3.26 -28.32 11.26
CA ALA A 133 -2.89 -26.91 11.28
C ALA A 133 -2.93 -26.28 9.88
N ILE A 134 -2.50 -26.99 8.85
CA ILE A 134 -2.61 -26.55 7.45
C ILE A 134 -4.08 -26.44 7.06
N LEU A 135 -4.90 -27.47 7.33
CA LEU A 135 -6.32 -27.48 7.00
C LEU A 135 -7.07 -26.32 7.67
N VAL A 136 -6.83 -26.11 8.97
CA VAL A 136 -7.41 -24.99 9.73
C VAL A 136 -6.89 -23.66 9.22
N GLY A 137 -5.60 -23.56 8.89
CA GLY A 137 -4.96 -22.37 8.32
C GLY A 137 -5.48 -21.99 6.93
N CYS A 138 -5.97 -22.94 6.14
CA CYS A 138 -6.61 -22.65 4.85
C CYS A 138 -7.93 -21.88 5.00
N LEU A 139 -8.66 -22.04 6.11
CA LEU A 139 -9.94 -21.36 6.34
C LEU A 139 -9.82 -19.82 6.40
N PRO A 140 -8.96 -19.20 7.24
CA PRO A 140 -8.79 -17.75 7.25
C PRO A 140 -8.20 -17.24 5.92
N ILE A 141 -7.30 -17.99 5.28
CA ILE A 141 -6.77 -17.63 3.95
C ILE A 141 -7.91 -17.56 2.92
N SER A 142 -8.80 -18.56 2.90
CA SER A 142 -9.94 -18.57 1.97
C SER A 142 -10.90 -17.40 2.23
N ARG A 143 -11.18 -17.06 3.50
CA ARG A 143 -12.00 -15.90 3.87
C ARG A 143 -11.33 -14.60 3.46
N PHE A 144 -10.02 -14.48 3.69
CA PHE A 144 -9.24 -13.33 3.27
C PHE A 144 -9.29 -13.15 1.75
N CYS A 145 -9.02 -14.21 0.97
CA CYS A 145 -9.07 -14.15 -0.49
C CYS A 145 -10.45 -13.73 -1.01
N ARG A 146 -11.54 -14.25 -0.40
CA ARG A 146 -12.91 -13.83 -0.73
C ARG A 146 -13.13 -12.35 -0.42
N ARG A 147 -12.73 -11.90 0.77
CA ARG A 147 -12.91 -10.52 1.19
C ARG A 147 -12.09 -9.55 0.34
N TYR A 148 -10.83 -9.88 0.07
CA TYR A 148 -9.96 -9.15 -0.85
C TYR A 148 -10.57 -9.02 -2.25
N SER A 149 -11.17 -10.09 -2.77
CA SER A 149 -11.86 -10.06 -4.07
C SER A 149 -13.07 -9.12 -4.06
N GLN A 150 -13.89 -9.16 -3.00
CA GLN A 150 -15.04 -8.27 -2.82
C GLN A 150 -14.61 -6.80 -2.72
N ASP A 151 -13.65 -6.54 -1.85
CA ASP A 151 -13.05 -5.22 -1.64
C ASP A 151 -12.51 -4.64 -2.95
N ARG A 152 -11.84 -5.47 -3.76
CA ARG A 152 -11.35 -5.05 -5.08
C ARG A 152 -12.47 -4.76 -6.08
N LEU A 153 -13.54 -5.57 -6.09
CA LEU A 153 -14.71 -5.29 -6.93
C LEU A 153 -15.34 -3.95 -6.54
N GLU A 154 -15.42 -3.68 -5.25
CA GLU A 154 -15.93 -2.40 -4.73
C GLU A 154 -15.01 -1.24 -5.13
N LEU A 155 -13.70 -1.36 -5.00
CA LEU A 155 -12.73 -0.37 -5.50
C LEU A 155 -12.96 -0.04 -6.98
N ASN A 156 -13.05 -1.05 -7.83
CA ASN A 156 -13.27 -0.87 -9.26
C ASN A 156 -14.62 -0.20 -9.55
N LYS A 157 -15.67 -0.57 -8.80
CA LYS A 157 -16.98 0.06 -8.90
C LYS A 157 -16.93 1.53 -8.47
N GLN A 158 -16.25 1.83 -7.37
CA GLN A 158 -16.07 3.19 -6.86
C GLN A 158 -15.32 4.06 -7.87
N ILE A 159 -14.22 3.58 -8.44
CA ILE A 159 -13.48 4.32 -9.49
C ILE A 159 -14.36 4.55 -10.70
N ALA A 160 -15.07 3.52 -11.19
CA ALA A 160 -15.92 3.63 -12.37
C ALA A 160 -17.08 4.62 -12.18
N GLN A 161 -17.68 4.65 -10.98
CA GLN A 161 -18.83 5.48 -10.64
C GLN A 161 -18.46 6.82 -9.98
N PHE A 162 -17.17 7.08 -9.77
CA PHE A 162 -16.69 8.27 -9.08
C PHE A 162 -17.15 9.53 -9.81
N THR A 163 -17.65 10.50 -9.06
CA THR A 163 -17.97 11.84 -9.56
C THR A 163 -17.57 12.87 -8.50
N VAL A 164 -17.01 14.01 -8.91
CA VAL A 164 -16.59 15.09 -8.00
C VAL A 164 -17.77 15.66 -7.22
N SER A 165 -18.94 15.73 -7.85
CA SER A 165 -20.17 16.21 -7.21
C SER A 165 -20.64 15.31 -6.06
N ARG A 166 -20.48 13.99 -6.17
CA ARG A 166 -20.94 13.02 -5.15
C ARG A 166 -19.87 12.65 -4.12
N ALA A 167 -18.61 13.00 -4.35
CA ALA A 167 -17.54 12.71 -3.41
C ALA A 167 -17.67 13.56 -2.14
N ASP A 168 -17.34 12.98 -1.00
CA ASP A 168 -17.39 13.65 0.31
C ASP A 168 -16.08 14.41 0.58
N CYS A 169 -16.18 15.57 1.21
CA CYS A 169 -15.03 16.27 1.75
C CYS A 169 -14.98 16.08 3.26
N PHE A 170 -13.78 16.08 3.85
CA PHE A 170 -13.65 16.05 5.30
C PHE A 170 -14.21 17.34 5.93
N LEU A 171 -13.88 18.49 5.34
CA LEU A 171 -14.50 19.78 5.60
C LEU A 171 -15.30 20.20 4.36
N PRO A 172 -16.59 20.57 4.49
CA PRO A 172 -17.40 21.02 3.35
C PRO A 172 -16.77 22.19 2.58
N GLU A 173 -16.04 23.07 3.27
CA GLU A 173 -15.37 24.25 2.72
C GLU A 173 -14.25 23.88 1.73
N ASP A 174 -13.61 22.72 1.90
CA ASP A 174 -12.55 22.25 1.01
C ASP A 174 -13.08 21.89 -0.38
N ARG A 175 -14.39 21.66 -0.53
CA ARG A 175 -14.99 21.23 -1.80
C ARG A 175 -14.73 22.23 -2.92
N GLU A 176 -15.00 23.51 -2.68
CA GLU A 176 -14.82 24.55 -3.70
C GLU A 176 -13.34 24.75 -4.04
N PHE A 177 -12.48 24.68 -3.04
CA PHE A 177 -11.03 24.70 -3.26
C PHE A 177 -10.57 23.54 -4.15
N ILE A 178 -10.98 22.31 -3.85
CA ILE A 178 -10.56 21.12 -4.62
C ILE A 178 -11.13 21.15 -6.04
N LYS A 179 -12.38 21.59 -6.23
CA LYS A 179 -12.96 21.77 -7.57
C LYS A 179 -12.16 22.77 -8.39
N THR A 180 -11.88 23.94 -7.82
CA THR A 180 -11.11 25.00 -8.47
C THR A 180 -9.71 24.51 -8.82
N ALA A 181 -9.02 23.89 -7.86
CA ALA A 181 -7.68 23.35 -8.07
C ALA A 181 -7.67 22.25 -9.15
N THR A 182 -8.65 21.34 -9.12
CA THR A 182 -8.83 20.31 -10.14
C THR A 182 -9.08 20.92 -11.51
N ALA A 183 -9.96 21.91 -11.60
CA ALA A 183 -10.26 22.60 -12.84
C ALA A 183 -9.01 23.27 -13.43
N CYS A 184 -8.25 24.00 -12.62
CA CYS A 184 -7.00 24.62 -13.07
C CYS A 184 -5.93 23.59 -13.50
N LEU A 185 -5.93 22.40 -12.91
CA LEU A 185 -4.95 21.36 -13.24
C LEU A 185 -5.27 20.60 -14.53
N TYR A 186 -6.55 20.44 -14.84
CA TYR A 186 -7.01 19.56 -15.93
C TYR A 186 -7.68 20.30 -17.09
N SER A 187 -7.97 21.60 -16.95
CA SER A 187 -8.54 22.45 -18.01
C SER A 187 -7.48 23.36 -18.62
N GLU A 188 -7.45 23.45 -19.94
CA GLU A 188 -6.67 24.47 -20.66
C GLU A 188 -7.40 25.83 -20.70
N THR A 189 -8.73 25.82 -20.60
CA THR A 189 -9.60 26.98 -20.89
C THR A 189 -10.09 27.70 -19.63
N LEU A 190 -9.58 27.36 -18.44
CA LEU A 190 -10.09 27.81 -17.12
C LEU A 190 -11.58 27.54 -16.88
N ASN A 191 -12.25 26.78 -17.75
CA ASN A 191 -13.62 26.34 -17.54
C ASN A 191 -13.63 25.20 -16.51
N GLU A 192 -14.35 25.42 -15.40
CA GLU A 192 -14.45 24.47 -14.29
C GLU A 192 -15.07 23.14 -14.73
N ILE A 193 -16.12 23.21 -15.54
CA ILE A 193 -16.88 22.03 -15.99
C ILE A 193 -15.98 21.11 -16.80
N ASP A 194 -15.23 21.69 -17.74
CA ASP A 194 -14.34 20.93 -18.63
C ASP A 194 -13.17 20.30 -17.85
N GLY A 195 -12.59 21.05 -16.90
CA GLY A 195 -11.49 20.55 -16.07
C GLY A 195 -11.93 19.41 -15.12
N ILE A 196 -13.10 19.52 -14.51
CA ILE A 196 -13.68 18.45 -13.69
C ILE A 196 -13.95 17.21 -14.55
N ALA A 197 -14.54 17.37 -15.73
CA ALA A 197 -14.81 16.26 -16.64
C ALA A 197 -13.52 15.56 -17.09
N ALA A 198 -12.48 16.33 -17.43
CA ALA A 198 -11.16 15.80 -17.78
C ALA A 198 -10.51 15.05 -16.62
N PHE A 199 -10.57 15.59 -15.40
CA PHE A 199 -10.10 14.90 -14.19
C PHE A 199 -10.82 13.58 -13.95
N GLU A 200 -12.15 13.56 -14.01
CA GLU A 200 -12.92 12.32 -13.83
C GLU A 200 -12.58 11.28 -14.91
N HIS A 201 -12.36 11.73 -16.14
CA HIS A 201 -11.92 10.86 -17.23
C HIS A 201 -10.54 10.26 -16.94
N VAL A 202 -9.58 11.08 -16.49
CA VAL A 202 -8.23 10.61 -16.10
C VAL A 202 -8.30 9.62 -14.94
N LEU A 203 -9.15 9.89 -13.94
CA LEU A 203 -9.36 8.98 -12.82
C LEU A 203 -9.91 7.63 -13.30
N ARG A 204 -11.03 7.64 -14.03
CA ARG A 204 -11.70 6.42 -14.52
C ARG A 204 -10.84 5.60 -15.50
N SER A 205 -9.95 6.25 -16.25
CA SER A 205 -9.09 5.56 -17.22
C SER A 205 -7.75 5.17 -16.60
N ARG A 206 -6.92 6.15 -16.21
CA ARG A 206 -5.53 5.90 -15.79
C ARG A 206 -5.44 5.27 -14.42
N VAL A 207 -6.26 5.68 -13.43
CA VAL A 207 -6.23 5.02 -12.11
C VAL A 207 -6.72 3.59 -12.26
N GLN A 208 -7.82 3.37 -12.98
CA GLN A 208 -8.35 2.03 -13.22
C GLN A 208 -7.31 1.11 -13.88
N GLN A 209 -6.64 1.58 -14.94
CA GLN A 209 -5.57 0.83 -15.60
C GLN A 209 -4.41 0.50 -14.65
N ASN A 210 -4.02 1.44 -13.79
CA ASN A 210 -2.98 1.19 -12.79
C ASN A 210 -3.43 0.19 -11.73
N VAL A 211 -4.68 0.30 -11.25
CA VAL A 211 -5.28 -0.65 -10.30
C VAL A 211 -5.29 -2.06 -10.89
N ASP A 212 -5.73 -2.21 -12.14
CA ASP A 212 -5.76 -3.52 -12.81
C ASP A 212 -4.34 -4.04 -13.11
N LYS A 213 -3.38 -3.16 -13.44
CA LYS A 213 -1.97 -3.55 -13.61
C LYS A 213 -1.33 -4.04 -12.31
N ILE A 214 -1.63 -3.40 -11.18
CA ILE A 214 -1.04 -3.71 -9.87
C ILE A 214 -1.72 -4.93 -9.24
N LEU A 215 -3.06 -4.96 -9.24
CA LEU A 215 -3.84 -5.98 -8.56
C LEU A 215 -4.11 -7.22 -9.45
N GLY A 216 -3.83 -7.15 -10.75
CA GLY A 216 -4.01 -8.23 -11.74
C GLY A 216 -5.35 -8.18 -12.46
N SER A 217 -5.78 -9.24 -13.15
CA SER A 217 -7.14 -9.33 -13.71
C SER A 217 -8.21 -9.52 -12.61
N ARG A 218 -9.51 -9.31 -12.86
CA ARG A 218 -10.58 -9.38 -11.83
C ARG A 218 -10.61 -10.67 -10.98
N LEU A 219 -10.06 -11.76 -11.51
CA LEU A 219 -9.98 -13.07 -10.85
C LEU A 219 -8.60 -13.35 -10.22
N HIS A 220 -7.71 -12.37 -10.22
CA HIS A 220 -6.36 -12.52 -9.68
C HIS A 220 -6.42 -12.60 -8.15
N VAL A 221 -6.23 -13.82 -7.65
CA VAL A 221 -5.85 -14.08 -6.26
C VAL A 221 -4.40 -13.62 -6.09
N PRO A 222 -4.02 -13.00 -4.95
CA PRO A 222 -2.63 -12.61 -4.68
C PRO A 222 -1.76 -13.86 -4.41
N TRP A 223 -1.60 -14.69 -5.45
CA TRP A 223 -0.87 -15.95 -5.39
C TRP A 223 0.57 -15.73 -4.97
N ARG A 224 1.22 -14.63 -5.36
CA ARG A 224 2.59 -14.34 -4.94
C ARG A 224 2.71 -14.25 -3.42
N LEU A 225 1.75 -13.61 -2.76
CA LEU A 225 1.73 -13.51 -1.30
C LEU A 225 1.42 -14.86 -0.66
N THR A 226 0.40 -15.54 -1.19
CA THR A 226 -0.01 -16.87 -0.71
C THR A 226 1.10 -17.90 -0.89
N MET A 227 1.82 -17.86 -2.01
CA MET A 227 2.93 -18.75 -2.34
C MET A 227 4.16 -18.44 -1.50
N ALA A 228 4.50 -17.18 -1.25
CA ALA A 228 5.61 -16.85 -0.34
C ALA A 228 5.35 -17.42 1.06
N VAL A 229 4.11 -17.29 1.53
CA VAL A 229 3.63 -17.86 2.79
C VAL A 229 3.71 -19.40 2.77
N MET A 230 3.13 -20.04 1.77
CA MET A 230 3.15 -21.50 1.65
C MET A 230 4.58 -22.03 1.50
N PHE A 231 5.44 -21.33 0.77
CA PHE A 231 6.84 -21.69 0.57
C PHE A 231 7.64 -21.68 1.87
N VAL A 232 7.45 -20.67 2.73
CA VAL A 232 8.08 -20.63 4.06
C VAL A 232 7.60 -21.80 4.94
N LEU A 233 6.32 -22.16 4.86
CA LEU A 233 5.79 -23.33 5.58
C LEU A 233 6.39 -24.64 5.03
N THR A 234 6.51 -24.78 3.71
CA THR A 234 7.10 -25.95 3.06
C THR A 234 8.58 -26.10 3.39
N LEU A 235 9.38 -25.02 3.32
CA LEU A 235 10.81 -25.06 3.65
C LEU A 235 11.05 -25.51 5.09
N ARG A 236 10.24 -25.02 6.04
CA ARG A 236 10.33 -25.48 7.44
C ARG A 236 9.96 -26.95 7.62
N GLY A 237 9.02 -27.46 6.84
CA GLY A 237 8.72 -28.89 6.79
C GLY A 237 9.91 -29.69 6.27
N LEU A 238 10.55 -29.22 5.19
CA LEU A 238 11.71 -29.87 4.59
C LEU A 238 12.93 -29.86 5.52
N ASP A 239 13.20 -28.78 6.25
CA ASP A 239 14.30 -28.75 7.25
C ASP A 239 14.10 -29.81 8.33
N LYS A 240 12.86 -30.02 8.83
CA LYS A 240 12.57 -31.09 9.79
C LYS A 240 12.74 -32.49 9.20
N VAL A 241 12.33 -32.69 7.95
CA VAL A 241 12.56 -33.96 7.24
C VAL A 241 14.06 -34.20 7.08
N ALA A 242 14.82 -33.18 6.67
CA ALA A 242 16.26 -33.24 6.56
C ALA A 242 16.93 -33.58 7.90
N GLU A 243 16.54 -32.96 9.01
CA GLU A 243 17.02 -33.32 10.35
C GLU A 243 16.73 -34.78 10.71
N THR A 244 15.58 -35.31 10.28
CA THR A 244 15.16 -36.69 10.61
C THR A 244 15.87 -37.75 9.76
N PHE A 245 16.12 -37.47 8.48
CA PHE A 245 16.68 -38.42 7.53
C PHE A 245 18.20 -38.28 7.29
N LEU A 246 18.76 -37.08 7.42
CA LEU A 246 20.17 -36.81 7.13
C LEU A 246 21.08 -36.87 8.36
N ILE A 247 20.51 -36.76 9.57
CA ILE A 247 21.26 -37.03 10.80
C ILE A 247 21.03 -38.51 11.12
N PRO A 248 21.93 -39.43 10.72
CA PRO A 248 21.83 -40.81 11.16
C PRO A 248 21.77 -40.79 12.68
N SER A 249 20.70 -41.36 13.23
CA SER A 249 20.55 -41.58 14.66
C SER A 249 21.65 -42.53 15.11
N HIS A 250 22.84 -41.99 15.39
CA HIS A 250 24.00 -42.70 15.92
C HIS A 250 23.75 -43.27 17.34
N SER A 251 22.50 -43.23 17.83
CA SER A 251 22.10 -43.59 19.19
C SER A 251 21.41 -44.95 19.32
N ALA A 252 21.41 -45.80 18.29
CA ALA A 252 20.74 -47.10 18.35
C ALA A 252 21.65 -48.30 18.09
N ASP A 253 22.95 -48.14 18.32
CA ASP A 253 23.81 -49.30 18.51
C ASP A 253 24.07 -49.46 20.02
N PRO A 254 23.33 -50.34 20.73
CA PRO A 254 23.56 -50.59 22.15
C PRO A 254 24.97 -51.17 22.44
N GLY A 255 25.75 -51.49 21.40
CA GLY A 255 27.16 -51.88 21.48
C GLY A 255 28.18 -50.80 21.10
N ALA A 256 27.76 -49.62 20.61
CA ALA A 256 28.71 -48.54 20.34
C ALA A 256 29.13 -47.91 21.66
N LEU A 257 30.32 -48.31 22.14
CA LEU A 257 30.99 -47.73 23.31
C LEU A 257 30.77 -46.22 23.32
N SER A 258 30.20 -45.73 24.43
CA SER A 258 30.02 -44.29 24.68
C SER A 258 31.25 -43.52 24.22
N GLY A 259 31.07 -42.40 23.51
CA GLY A 259 32.21 -41.55 23.08
C GLY A 259 33.13 -41.10 24.23
N ILE A 260 32.69 -41.28 25.47
CA ILE A 260 33.47 -41.10 26.70
C ILE A 260 34.48 -42.26 26.89
N GLN A 261 34.09 -43.52 26.66
CA GLN A 261 35.03 -44.66 26.69
C GLN A 261 36.02 -44.64 25.52
N ALA A 262 35.63 -44.17 24.33
CA ALA A 262 36.57 -44.00 23.21
C ALA A 262 37.64 -42.92 23.52
N ARG A 263 37.29 -41.86 24.25
CA ARG A 263 38.26 -40.86 24.75
C ARG A 263 39.16 -41.40 25.86
N GLN A 264 38.66 -42.27 26.73
CA GLN A 264 39.48 -42.95 27.75
C GLN A 264 40.44 -43.97 27.13
N ALA A 265 40.01 -44.71 26.10
CA ALA A 265 40.88 -45.65 25.37
C ALA A 265 42.00 -44.94 24.59
N ALA A 266 41.73 -43.75 24.03
CA ALA A 266 42.74 -42.96 23.33
C ALA A 266 43.80 -42.35 24.26
N THR A 267 43.44 -42.07 25.52
CA THR A 267 44.39 -41.53 26.52
C THR A 267 45.24 -42.62 27.18
N SER A 268 44.82 -43.89 27.17
CA SER A 268 45.63 -45.01 27.65
C SER A 268 46.69 -45.51 26.65
N PHE A 269 46.69 -45.03 25.40
CA PHE A 269 47.64 -45.46 24.36
C PHE A 269 48.81 -44.48 24.13
N THR A 270 48.95 -43.46 24.99
CA THR A 270 49.97 -42.41 24.89
C THR A 270 50.91 -42.34 26.11
N LEU A 271 51.24 -43.48 26.69
CA LEU A 271 52.33 -43.65 27.67
C LEU A 271 53.16 -44.90 27.36
#